data_AF-A0A4R3HZZ6-F1
#
_entry.id   AF-A0A4R3HZZ6-F1
#
_cell.length_a   1.000
_cell.length_b   1.000
_cell.length_c   1.000
_cell.angle_alpha   90.00
_cell.angle_beta   90.00
_cell.angle_gamma   90.00
#
_symmetry.space_group_name_H-M   'P 1'
#
loop_
_entity.id
_entity.type
_entity.pdbx_description
1 polymer ?
#
loop_
_entity_poly.entity_id
_entity_poly.type
_entity_poly.pdbx_seq_one_letter_code
_entity_poly.pdbx_strand_id
1 'polypeptide(L)'
;MHRFKGKWIASGLMLGWLYGVASMGAAAEPESAPVSTSLPSESSLRHEWVAVDDSTLGEMRGGFDIAPGLKVSFGIERLVNLNGVLQTATRIEVPDAGKLIQSQPISAGTTLPPNASAAASTAASAAAQSIPVNLGGGATALVQNGVGNVAVPGPLPPDSAATFIQNSASHQTIQSMTVINATTNSLELLKGANLQSTLVDALTQSAATR
;
A
#
# COMPACT_ATOMS: atom_id res chain seq x y z
N MET A 1 -39.68 32.47 -33.19
CA MET A 1 -40.45 33.04 -32.06
C MET A 1 -41.53 32.04 -31.66
N HIS A 2 -41.64 31.74 -30.34
CA HIS A 2 -42.69 30.96 -29.64
C HIS A 2 -42.80 29.45 -29.94
N ARG A 3 -42.34 28.51 -29.08
CA ARG A 3 -42.70 28.11 -27.68
C ARG A 3 -44.06 27.37 -27.59
N PHE A 4 -44.01 26.05 -27.38
CA PHE A 4 -45.13 25.22 -26.89
C PHE A 4 -44.86 24.70 -25.46
N LYS A 5 -45.96 24.58 -24.71
CA LYS A 5 -46.12 24.45 -23.24
C LYS A 5 -45.96 23.01 -22.72
N GLY A 6 -45.66 22.89 -21.42
CA GLY A 6 -45.93 21.69 -20.61
C GLY A 6 -45.11 21.65 -19.32
N LYS A 7 -45.67 22.13 -18.21
CA LYS A 7 -45.09 22.10 -16.85
C LYS A 7 -46.15 21.54 -15.90
N TRP A 8 -45.79 20.58 -15.07
CA TRP A 8 -46.42 20.34 -13.77
C TRP A 8 -45.38 19.79 -12.77
N ILE A 9 -45.30 20.47 -11.62
CA ILE A 9 -44.65 20.05 -10.37
C ILE A 9 -45.78 20.01 -9.35
N ALA A 10 -45.85 19.00 -8.48
CA ALA A 10 -46.38 19.15 -7.12
C ALA A 10 -45.99 17.95 -6.23
N SER A 11 -45.44 18.28 -5.06
CA SER A 11 -45.10 17.41 -3.92
C SER A 11 -46.31 16.79 -3.24
N GLY A 12 -46.07 15.71 -2.48
CA GLY A 12 -46.98 15.24 -1.43
C GLY A 12 -46.31 14.21 -0.52
N LEU A 13 -45.81 14.67 0.63
CA LEU A 13 -45.34 13.87 1.76
C LEU A 13 -46.51 13.72 2.74
N MET A 14 -46.83 12.50 3.19
CA MET A 14 -47.65 12.33 4.40
C MET A 14 -47.41 10.99 5.10
N LEU A 15 -47.38 11.11 6.42
CA LEU A 15 -47.07 10.18 7.48
C LEU A 15 -48.19 9.14 7.67
N GLY A 16 -47.85 7.91 8.03
CA GLY A 16 -48.82 6.91 8.47
C GLY A 16 -48.20 5.93 9.47
N TRP A 17 -48.35 6.22 10.77
CA TRP A 17 -48.22 5.24 11.84
C TRP A 17 -49.59 4.56 12.06
N LEU A 18 -49.53 3.32 12.55
CA LEU A 18 -50.48 2.63 13.44
C LEU A 18 -51.38 1.50 12.92
N TYR A 19 -51.29 0.43 13.73
CA TYR A 19 -52.20 -0.68 14.05
C TYR A 19 -52.26 -1.92 13.16
N GLY A 20 -51.84 -3.02 13.79
CA GLY A 20 -51.99 -4.38 13.33
C GLY A 20 -53.40 -4.94 13.53
N VAL A 21 -53.61 -6.06 12.84
CA VAL A 21 -54.67 -7.03 13.08
C VAL A 21 -53.98 -8.37 13.29
N ALA A 22 -54.30 -9.01 14.41
CA ALA A 22 -54.03 -10.41 14.68
C ALA A 22 -55.23 -11.25 14.22
N SER A 23 -54.99 -12.32 13.46
CA SER A 23 -55.79 -13.56 13.47
C SER A 23 -55.03 -14.65 12.72
N MET A 24 -54.42 -15.62 13.41
CA MET A 24 -55.02 -16.90 13.82
C MET A 24 -55.06 -17.94 12.68
N GLY A 25 -54.20 -18.96 12.77
CA GLY A 25 -54.20 -20.15 11.90
C GLY A 25 -53.01 -21.07 12.20
N ALA A 26 -53.28 -22.20 12.85
CA ALA A 26 -52.34 -23.12 13.47
C ALA A 26 -51.66 -24.12 12.51
N ALA A 27 -50.40 -24.46 12.77
CA ALA A 27 -49.82 -25.80 12.62
C ALA A 27 -48.49 -25.86 13.38
N ALA A 28 -48.30 -26.93 14.14
CA ALA A 28 -47.18 -27.14 15.05
C ALA A 28 -45.95 -27.71 14.31
N GLU A 29 -44.77 -27.18 14.63
CA GLU A 29 -43.49 -27.92 14.63
C GLU A 29 -42.54 -27.23 15.63
N PRO A 30 -41.96 -27.95 16.62
CA PRO A 30 -41.00 -27.39 17.55
C PRO A 30 -39.61 -27.40 16.89
N GLU A 31 -39.38 -26.51 15.93
CA GLU A 31 -38.03 -26.31 15.40
C GLU A 31 -37.30 -25.31 16.29
N SER A 32 -36.29 -25.84 16.96
CA SER A 32 -35.31 -25.18 17.81
C SER A 32 -35.07 -23.71 17.45
N ALA A 33 -35.12 -22.86 18.48
CA ALA A 33 -34.65 -21.47 18.44
C ALA A 33 -33.39 -21.34 17.57
N PRO A 34 -33.24 -20.26 16.78
CA PRO A 34 -32.01 -20.04 16.04
C PRO A 34 -30.86 -20.13 17.03
N VAL A 35 -30.00 -21.14 16.88
CA VAL A 35 -28.67 -21.08 17.48
C VAL A 35 -28.05 -19.85 16.85
N SER A 36 -28.10 -18.75 17.60
CA SER A 36 -27.23 -17.61 17.41
C SER A 36 -25.82 -18.13 17.55
N THR A 37 -25.29 -18.74 16.49
CA THR A 37 -23.85 -18.77 16.27
C THR A 37 -23.49 -17.32 16.05
N SER A 38 -23.30 -16.61 17.16
CA SER A 38 -22.68 -15.30 17.15
C SER A 38 -21.35 -15.50 16.44
N LEU A 39 -21.25 -14.98 15.21
CA LEU A 39 -19.97 -14.79 14.56
C LEU A 39 -19.06 -14.12 15.61
N PRO A 40 -17.83 -14.61 15.82
CA PRO A 40 -16.91 -13.93 16.71
C PRO A 40 -16.88 -12.46 16.30
N SER A 41 -17.24 -11.56 17.22
CA SER A 41 -17.31 -10.13 16.94
C SER A 41 -15.99 -9.70 16.32
N GLU A 42 -16.00 -8.92 15.24
CA GLU A 42 -14.78 -8.50 14.51
C GLU A 42 -13.68 -7.90 15.42
N SER A 43 -14.06 -7.42 16.60
CA SER A 43 -13.17 -7.02 17.69
C SER A 43 -12.21 -8.11 18.17
N SER A 44 -12.61 -9.38 18.12
CA SER A 44 -11.81 -10.54 18.57
C SER A 44 -10.81 -11.02 17.51
N LEU A 45 -11.07 -10.73 16.22
CA LEU A 45 -10.14 -11.01 15.12
C LEU A 45 -9.08 -9.92 14.95
N ARG A 46 -9.35 -8.71 15.44
CA ARG A 46 -8.30 -7.75 15.81
C ARG A 46 -7.67 -8.20 17.11
N HIS A 47 -7.07 -9.39 17.14
CA HIS A 47 -6.08 -9.70 18.16
C HIS A 47 -5.06 -8.57 18.13
N GLU A 48 -5.21 -7.73 19.14
CA GLU A 48 -4.46 -6.57 19.58
C GLU A 48 -3.11 -6.42 18.86
N TRP A 49 -3.11 -5.76 17.71
CA TRP A 49 -1.88 -5.25 17.12
C TRP A 49 -1.46 -4.06 17.99
N VAL A 50 -0.77 -4.37 19.08
CA VAL A 50 -0.14 -3.36 19.93
C VAL A 50 1.03 -2.79 19.15
N ALA A 51 0.98 -1.49 18.86
CA ALA A 51 2.12 -0.80 18.27
C ALA A 51 3.30 -0.89 19.24
N VAL A 52 4.42 -1.43 18.77
CA VAL A 52 5.66 -1.49 19.54
C VAL A 52 6.24 -0.09 19.67
N ASP A 53 6.77 0.25 20.85
CA ASP A 53 7.44 1.54 21.09
C ASP A 53 8.57 1.79 20.09
N ASP A 54 8.69 3.04 19.65
CA ASP A 54 9.59 3.42 18.56
C ASP A 54 11.07 3.26 18.94
N SER A 55 11.39 3.37 20.23
CA SER A 55 12.72 3.07 20.79
C SER A 55 13.06 1.59 20.71
N THR A 56 12.09 0.72 21.03
CA THR A 56 12.25 -0.75 20.95
C THR A 56 12.38 -1.18 19.49
N LEU A 57 11.57 -0.61 18.60
CA LEU A 57 11.75 -0.79 17.16
C LEU A 57 13.10 -0.25 16.68
N GLY A 58 13.59 0.86 17.23
CA GLY A 58 14.91 1.43 16.92
C GLY A 58 16.05 0.50 17.31
N GLU A 59 15.97 -0.10 18.50
CA GLU A 59 16.94 -1.05 19.01
C GLU A 59 16.92 -2.36 18.20
N MET A 60 15.73 -2.92 17.93
CA MET A 60 15.59 -4.13 17.11
C MET A 60 16.01 -3.93 15.65
N ARG A 61 15.87 -2.72 15.11
CA ARG A 61 16.33 -2.38 13.75
C ARG A 61 17.83 -2.09 13.66
N GLY A 62 18.51 -1.92 14.81
CA GLY A 62 19.88 -1.43 14.86
C GLY A 62 19.94 0.02 14.39
N GLY A 63 19.84 0.97 15.34
CA GLY A 63 19.73 2.40 15.05
C GLY A 63 20.73 2.94 14.01
N PHE A 64 20.33 4.00 13.32
CA PHE A 64 21.13 4.64 12.27
C PHE A 64 22.14 5.63 12.85
N ASP A 65 23.22 5.16 13.49
CA ASP A 65 24.37 6.02 13.79
C ASP A 65 25.26 6.13 12.54
N ILE A 66 24.78 6.94 11.61
CA ILE A 66 25.51 7.27 10.39
C ILE A 66 26.63 8.23 10.81
N ALA A 67 27.84 7.70 11.00
CA ALA A 67 29.01 8.51 11.29
C ALA A 67 29.07 9.74 10.36
N PRO A 68 29.47 10.93 10.86
CA PRO A 68 29.42 12.16 10.07
C PRO A 68 30.10 11.98 8.71
N GLY A 69 29.33 12.15 7.63
CA GLY A 69 29.83 12.00 6.25
C GLY A 69 29.56 10.65 5.57
N LEU A 70 29.09 9.63 6.30
CA LEU A 70 28.59 8.40 5.66
C LEU A 70 27.27 8.71 4.93
N LYS A 71 27.23 8.39 3.65
CA LYS A 71 26.02 8.50 2.81
C LYS A 71 25.54 7.09 2.49
N VAL A 72 24.26 6.84 2.72
CA VAL A 72 23.59 5.58 2.39
C VAL A 72 22.45 5.89 1.44
N SER A 73 22.44 5.22 0.31
CA SER A 73 21.39 5.33 -0.70
C SER A 73 20.71 3.98 -0.86
N PHE A 74 19.40 3.99 -1.03
CA PHE A 74 18.60 2.78 -1.24
C PHE A 74 17.80 2.90 -2.54
N GLY A 75 17.78 1.82 -3.32
CA GLY A 75 16.81 1.61 -4.39
C GLY A 75 15.96 0.40 -4.04
N ILE A 76 14.64 0.57 -4.03
CA ILE A 76 13.67 -0.50 -3.75
C ILE A 76 12.84 -0.72 -5.00
N GLU A 77 12.85 -1.95 -5.50
CA GLU A 77 12.03 -2.37 -6.63
C GLU A 77 11.10 -3.49 -6.20
N ARG A 78 9.79 -3.28 -6.38
CA ARG A 78 8.77 -4.29 -6.15
C ARG A 78 8.16 -4.68 -7.48
N LEU A 79 8.11 -5.97 -7.74
CA LEU A 79 7.44 -6.55 -8.90
C LEU A 79 6.33 -7.48 -8.42
N VAL A 80 5.16 -7.34 -9.03
CA VAL A 80 4.01 -8.20 -8.79
C VAL A 80 3.72 -8.96 -10.07
N ASN A 81 3.92 -10.28 -10.02
CA ASN A 81 3.65 -11.19 -11.12
C ASN A 81 2.41 -12.02 -10.82
N LEU A 82 1.59 -12.25 -11.84
CA LEU A 82 0.46 -13.17 -11.82
C LEU A 82 0.66 -14.21 -12.92
N ASN A 83 0.76 -15.48 -12.53
CA ASN A 83 1.07 -16.61 -13.42
C ASN A 83 2.32 -16.38 -14.28
N GLY A 84 3.35 -15.72 -13.72
CA GLY A 84 4.59 -15.39 -14.43
C GLY A 84 4.52 -14.14 -15.31
N VAL A 85 3.37 -13.47 -15.41
CA VAL A 85 3.21 -12.21 -16.15
C VAL A 85 3.31 -11.02 -15.18
N LEU A 86 4.16 -10.05 -15.48
CA LEU A 86 4.30 -8.81 -14.70
C LEU A 86 3.01 -7.98 -14.79
N GLN A 87 2.40 -7.69 -13.65
CA GLN A 87 1.18 -6.89 -13.53
C GLN A 87 1.48 -5.46 -13.06
N THR A 88 2.45 -5.29 -12.18
CA THR A 88 2.81 -4.00 -11.60
C THR A 88 4.27 -4.00 -11.20
N ALA A 89 4.99 -2.92 -11.51
CA ALA A 89 6.29 -2.64 -10.94
C ALA A 89 6.26 -1.29 -10.20
N THR A 90 6.80 -1.26 -8.99
CA THR A 90 6.95 -0.03 -8.20
C THR A 90 8.42 0.16 -7.87
N ARG A 91 8.96 1.35 -8.15
CA ARG A 91 10.34 1.74 -7.83
C ARG A 91 10.34 2.94 -6.90
N ILE A 92 11.11 2.83 -5.83
CA ILE A 92 11.32 3.88 -4.84
C ILE A 92 12.82 4.12 -4.74
N GLU A 93 13.23 5.37 -4.90
CA GLU A 93 14.64 5.77 -4.76
C GLU A 93 14.81 6.68 -3.55
N VAL A 94 15.80 6.36 -2.74
CA VAL A 94 16.21 7.13 -1.56
C VAL A 94 17.67 7.54 -1.78
N PRO A 95 17.92 8.75 -2.31
CA PRO A 95 19.27 9.20 -2.63
C PRO A 95 20.17 9.37 -1.40
N ASP A 96 19.61 9.77 -0.26
CA ASP A 96 20.33 9.93 1.00
C ASP A 96 19.38 9.64 2.15
N ALA A 97 19.54 8.48 2.78
CA ALA A 97 18.69 8.04 3.88
C ALA A 97 18.76 8.99 5.09
N GLY A 98 19.89 9.70 5.28
CA GLY A 98 20.02 10.70 6.35
C GLY A 98 19.16 11.94 6.14
N LYS A 99 18.68 12.19 4.91
CA LYS A 99 17.73 13.28 4.60
C LYS A 99 16.28 12.87 4.80
N LEU A 100 15.95 11.57 4.78
CA LEU A 100 14.59 11.11 5.08
C LEU A 100 14.18 11.44 6.52
N ILE A 101 15.14 11.42 7.44
CA ILE A 101 14.95 11.79 8.85
C ILE A 101 14.52 13.28 8.97
N GLN A 102 14.78 14.09 7.93
CA GLN A 102 14.41 15.51 7.85
C GLN A 102 13.04 15.73 7.17
N SER A 103 12.19 14.70 7.12
CA SER A 103 10.78 14.77 6.70
C SER A 103 10.55 15.14 5.24
N GLN A 104 11.44 14.69 4.34
CA GLN A 104 11.30 14.94 2.91
C GLN A 104 10.43 13.84 2.25
N PRO A 105 9.45 14.20 1.39
CA PRO A 105 8.57 13.23 0.76
C PRO A 105 9.34 12.29 -0.18
N ILE A 106 8.95 11.02 -0.18
CA ILE A 106 9.54 9.98 -1.05
C ILE A 106 8.79 9.93 -2.38
N SER A 107 9.51 10.01 -3.49
CA SER A 107 8.90 9.81 -4.81
C SER A 107 8.81 8.31 -5.11
N ALA A 108 7.61 7.77 -5.07
CA ALA A 108 7.32 6.41 -5.54
C ALA A 108 6.80 6.45 -6.99
N GLY A 109 7.48 5.74 -7.90
CA GLY A 109 7.02 5.54 -9.27
C GLY A 109 6.41 4.16 -9.44
N THR A 110 5.21 4.07 -10.01
CA THR A 110 4.62 2.77 -10.42
C THR A 110 4.54 2.73 -11.93
N THR A 111 5.13 1.71 -12.53
CA THR A 111 5.08 1.44 -13.97
C THR A 111 4.18 0.23 -14.23
N LEU A 112 3.25 0.38 -15.16
CA LEU A 112 2.45 -0.71 -15.70
C LEU A 112 3.08 -1.22 -17.00
N PRO A 113 2.93 -2.51 -17.32
CA PRO A 113 3.35 -3.04 -18.61
C PRO A 113 2.54 -2.39 -19.76
N PRO A 114 3.13 -2.21 -20.96
CA PRO A 114 2.53 -1.50 -22.09
C PRO A 114 1.28 -2.19 -22.71
N ASN A 115 0.87 -3.35 -22.21
CA ASN A 115 -0.26 -4.13 -22.73
C ASN A 115 -1.52 -4.08 -21.84
N ALA A 116 -1.52 -3.28 -20.77
CA ALA A 116 -2.67 -3.08 -19.89
C ALA A 116 -3.57 -1.94 -20.42
N SER A 117 -4.33 -2.23 -21.49
CA SER A 117 -5.21 -1.25 -22.13
C SER A 117 -6.35 -0.82 -21.22
N ALA A 118 -6.57 0.49 -21.12
CA ALA A 118 -7.80 1.12 -20.68
C ALA A 118 -9.01 0.58 -21.47
N ALA A 119 -9.68 -0.45 -20.96
CA ALA A 119 -10.90 -0.99 -21.53
C ALA A 119 -12.03 -0.88 -20.50
N ALA A 120 -13.10 -0.23 -20.94
CA ALA A 120 -14.26 0.19 -20.17
C ALA A 120 -14.87 -0.90 -19.26
N SER A 121 -15.37 -0.41 -18.12
CA SER A 121 -15.99 -1.04 -16.96
C SER A 121 -17.30 -1.81 -17.20
N THR A 122 -17.47 -2.62 -18.24
CA THR A 122 -18.69 -3.42 -18.38
C THR A 122 -18.43 -4.79 -18.99
N ALA A 123 -18.60 -5.81 -18.14
CA ALA A 123 -18.80 -7.22 -18.43
C ALA A 123 -17.56 -8.07 -18.80
N ALA A 124 -17.39 -9.13 -17.99
CA ALA A 124 -16.60 -10.34 -18.23
C ALA A 124 -15.06 -10.26 -18.11
N SER A 125 -14.53 -10.00 -16.92
CA SER A 125 -13.10 -10.16 -16.63
C SER A 125 -12.75 -11.62 -16.23
N ALA A 126 -12.57 -12.49 -17.22
CA ALA A 126 -11.84 -13.75 -17.04
C ALA A 126 -10.31 -13.57 -17.14
N ALA A 127 -9.84 -12.38 -17.56
CA ALA A 127 -8.43 -12.02 -17.63
C ALA A 127 -8.04 -11.12 -16.45
N ALA A 128 -6.83 -11.31 -15.92
CA ALA A 128 -6.20 -10.38 -14.98
C ALA A 128 -6.05 -9.01 -15.65
N GLN A 129 -6.77 -8.02 -15.14
CA GLN A 129 -6.64 -6.63 -15.60
C GLN A 129 -6.03 -5.80 -14.48
N SER A 130 -4.91 -5.13 -14.78
CA SER A 130 -4.34 -4.10 -13.93
C SER A 130 -5.00 -2.76 -14.25
N ILE A 131 -5.76 -2.21 -13.31
CA ILE A 131 -6.46 -0.93 -13.42
C ILE A 131 -5.68 0.11 -12.59
N PRO A 132 -5.16 1.19 -13.20
CA PRO A 132 -4.60 2.29 -12.42
C PRO A 132 -5.75 3.02 -11.71
N VAL A 133 -5.77 2.98 -10.36
CA VAL A 133 -6.70 3.78 -9.56
C VAL A 133 -5.88 4.87 -8.88
N ASN A 134 -5.98 6.11 -9.36
CA ASN A 134 -5.30 7.23 -8.72
C ASN A 134 -6.09 7.64 -7.45
N LEU A 135 -5.67 7.14 -6.29
CA LEU A 135 -6.33 7.37 -4.99
C LEU A 135 -5.86 8.65 -4.28
N GLY A 136 -5.17 9.56 -4.99
CA GLY A 136 -4.65 10.80 -4.45
C GLY A 136 -3.24 10.63 -3.88
N GLY A 137 -2.26 11.25 -4.54
CA GLY A 137 -0.88 11.41 -4.05
C GLY A 137 0.04 10.19 -4.19
N GLY A 138 -0.47 8.96 -3.99
CA GLY A 138 0.32 7.74 -3.97
C GLY A 138 0.21 6.88 -5.23
N ALA A 139 1.33 6.30 -5.65
CA ALA A 139 1.40 5.36 -6.76
C ALA A 139 0.73 4.02 -6.36
N THR A 140 -0.57 3.92 -6.60
CA THR A 140 -1.40 2.78 -6.23
C THR A 140 -1.84 2.00 -7.47
N ALA A 141 -1.71 0.68 -7.41
CA ALA A 141 -2.10 -0.21 -8.50
C ALA A 141 -3.14 -1.21 -8.00
N LEU A 142 -4.19 -1.42 -8.77
CA LEU A 142 -5.20 -2.42 -8.51
C LEU A 142 -5.13 -3.49 -9.61
N VAL A 143 -5.01 -4.76 -9.23
CA VAL A 143 -5.05 -5.91 -10.13
C VAL A 143 -6.28 -6.73 -9.81
N GLN A 144 -7.15 -6.94 -10.78
CA GLN A 144 -8.35 -7.75 -10.62
C GLN A 144 -8.27 -8.98 -11.54
N ASN A 145 -8.23 -10.17 -10.96
CA ASN A 145 -8.15 -11.44 -11.67
C ASN A 145 -9.38 -12.33 -11.39
N GLY A 146 -10.21 -12.54 -12.40
CA GLY A 146 -11.47 -13.25 -12.29
C GLY A 146 -12.70 -12.35 -12.13
N VAL A 147 -13.87 -13.00 -12.15
CA VAL A 147 -15.20 -12.36 -12.10
C VAL A 147 -15.59 -11.99 -10.67
N GLY A 148 -16.30 -10.88 -10.49
CA GLY A 148 -16.85 -10.47 -9.19
C GLY A 148 -15.87 -9.76 -8.26
N ASN A 149 -14.67 -9.43 -8.75
CA ASN A 149 -13.74 -8.57 -8.03
C ASN A 149 -14.29 -7.14 -8.00
N VAL A 150 -14.57 -6.61 -6.81
CA VAL A 150 -15.01 -5.23 -6.62
C VAL A 150 -14.00 -4.54 -5.72
N ALA A 151 -13.23 -3.61 -6.27
CA ALA A 151 -12.25 -2.86 -5.48
C ALA A 151 -12.90 -1.63 -4.86
N VAL A 152 -12.88 -1.58 -3.53
CA VAL A 152 -13.21 -0.38 -2.76
C VAL A 152 -11.99 -0.06 -1.89
N PRO A 153 -10.96 0.60 -2.44
CA PRO A 153 -9.84 1.04 -1.63
C PRO A 153 -10.34 2.06 -0.61
N GLY A 154 -10.11 1.81 0.68
CA GLY A 154 -10.33 2.82 1.73
C GLY A 154 -9.37 4.01 1.56
N PRO A 155 -9.61 5.13 2.28
CA PRO A 155 -8.69 6.27 2.24
C PRO A 155 -7.28 5.84 2.64
N LEU A 156 -6.31 6.04 1.75
CA LEU A 156 -4.91 5.75 1.99
C LEU A 156 -4.16 7.05 2.35
N PRO A 157 -3.14 6.98 3.21
CA PRO A 157 -2.22 8.09 3.41
C PRO A 157 -1.60 8.54 2.09
N PRO A 158 -1.37 9.86 1.89
CA PRO A 158 -0.93 10.44 0.62
C PRO A 158 0.44 9.96 0.10
N ASP A 159 1.27 9.35 0.94
CA ASP A 159 2.58 8.74 0.57
C ASP A 159 2.52 7.20 0.45
N SER A 160 1.33 6.61 0.37
CA SER A 160 1.19 5.15 0.31
C SER A 160 1.50 4.61 -1.09
N ALA A 161 2.58 3.86 -1.22
CA ALA A 161 2.86 3.01 -2.37
C ALA A 161 2.31 1.59 -2.11
N ALA A 162 1.15 1.27 -2.68
CA ALA A 162 0.46 0.00 -2.44
C ALA A 162 -0.07 -0.65 -3.73
N THR A 163 0.02 -1.99 -3.78
CA THR A 163 -0.58 -2.80 -4.83
C THR A 163 -1.69 -3.64 -4.21
N PHE A 164 -2.91 -3.46 -4.68
CA PHE A 164 -4.07 -4.24 -4.27
C PHE A 164 -4.35 -5.29 -5.33
N ILE A 165 -4.43 -6.56 -4.93
CA ILE A 165 -4.71 -7.66 -5.86
C ILE A 165 -5.98 -8.34 -5.38
N GLN A 166 -6.97 -8.39 -6.25
CA GLN A 166 -8.21 -9.12 -6.06
C GLN A 166 -8.19 -10.30 -6.99
N ASN A 167 -8.30 -11.51 -6.44
CA ASN A 167 -8.30 -12.72 -7.22
C ASN A 167 -9.46 -13.62 -6.80
N SER A 168 -10.43 -13.79 -7.70
CA SER A 168 -11.53 -14.73 -7.54
C SER A 168 -11.37 -15.99 -8.39
N ALA A 169 -10.35 -16.04 -9.26
CA ALA A 169 -10.03 -17.22 -10.05
C ALA A 169 -9.22 -18.25 -9.22
N SER A 170 -9.51 -19.53 -9.42
CA SER A 170 -8.80 -20.63 -8.75
C SER A 170 -7.43 -20.90 -9.38
N HIS A 171 -6.49 -21.43 -8.59
CA HIS A 171 -5.16 -21.88 -9.04
C HIS A 171 -4.29 -20.79 -9.68
N GLN A 172 -4.33 -19.58 -9.12
CA GLN A 172 -3.55 -18.45 -9.62
C GLN A 172 -2.31 -18.28 -8.78
N THR A 173 -1.15 -18.13 -9.42
CA THR A 173 0.12 -17.90 -8.73
C THR A 173 0.40 -16.41 -8.68
N ILE A 174 0.29 -15.80 -7.49
CA ILE A 174 0.63 -14.40 -7.26
C ILE A 174 1.99 -14.35 -6.58
N GLN A 175 2.96 -13.68 -7.21
CA GLN A 175 4.31 -13.54 -6.70
C GLN A 175 4.64 -12.07 -6.51
N SER A 176 5.06 -11.70 -5.31
CA SER A 176 5.59 -10.37 -5.01
C SER A 176 7.09 -10.51 -4.74
N MET A 177 7.92 -9.88 -5.57
CA MET A 177 9.37 -9.87 -5.41
C MET A 177 9.81 -8.46 -5.08
N THR A 178 10.46 -8.27 -3.93
CA THR A 178 11.07 -7.00 -3.53
C THR A 178 12.58 -7.15 -3.55
N VAL A 179 13.25 -6.33 -4.34
CA VAL A 179 14.71 -6.22 -4.40
C VAL A 179 15.12 -4.90 -3.77
N ILE A 180 16.05 -4.95 -2.82
CA ILE A 180 16.62 -3.77 -2.17
C ILE A 180 18.10 -3.70 -2.53
N ASN A 181 18.49 -2.63 -3.21
CA ASN A 181 19.87 -2.29 -3.47
C ASN A 181 20.30 -1.18 -2.51
N ALA A 182 21.37 -1.39 -1.77
CA ALA A 182 21.94 -0.41 -0.86
C ALA A 182 23.37 -0.09 -1.27
N THR A 183 23.72 1.19 -1.36
CA THR A 183 25.08 1.64 -1.65
C THR A 183 25.54 2.61 -0.57
N THR A 184 26.81 2.50 -0.15
CA THR A 184 27.41 3.36 0.84
C THR A 184 28.70 4.01 0.32
N ASN A 185 29.02 5.22 0.80
CA ASN A 185 30.29 5.88 0.46
C ASN A 185 31.45 5.46 1.39
N SER A 186 31.65 4.16 1.59
CA SER A 186 32.70 3.68 2.50
C SER A 186 34.12 3.85 1.91
N LEU A 187 34.26 3.82 0.59
CA LEU A 187 35.57 3.92 -0.08
C LEU A 187 36.21 5.31 0.07
N GLU A 188 35.42 6.37 0.01
CA GLU A 188 35.94 7.73 0.18
C GLU A 188 36.35 7.99 1.63
N LEU A 189 35.58 7.47 2.59
CA LEU A 189 35.94 7.52 4.01
C LEU A 189 37.25 6.76 4.29
N LEU A 190 37.40 5.57 3.72
CA LEU A 190 38.64 4.78 3.84
C LEU A 190 39.84 5.49 3.21
N LYS A 191 39.67 6.12 2.03
CA LYS A 191 40.75 6.89 1.39
C LYS A 191 41.16 8.10 2.24
N GLY A 192 40.18 8.80 2.83
CA GLY A 192 40.44 9.90 3.77
C GLY A 192 41.19 9.44 5.01
N ALA A 193 40.77 8.34 5.64
CA ALA A 193 41.42 7.79 6.83
C ALA A 193 42.87 7.37 6.56
N ASN A 194 43.12 6.67 5.44
CA ASN A 194 44.48 6.25 5.05
C ASN A 194 45.38 7.43 4.71
N LEU A 195 44.84 8.47 4.04
CA LEU A 195 45.58 9.68 3.71
C LEU A 195 45.94 10.46 4.99
N GLN A 196 45.01 10.57 5.93
CA GLN A 196 45.26 11.21 7.21
C GLN A 196 46.32 10.47 8.02
N SER A 197 46.29 9.13 8.08
CA SER A 197 47.35 8.34 8.71
C SER A 197 48.70 8.63 8.06
N THR A 198 48.76 8.59 6.73
CA THR A 198 50.00 8.83 5.97
C THR A 198 50.55 10.25 6.22
N LEU A 199 49.68 11.27 6.30
CA LEU A 199 50.09 12.65 6.58
C LEU A 199 50.55 12.83 8.03
N VAL A 200 49.87 12.20 8.99
CA VAL A 200 50.28 12.24 10.40
C VAL A 200 51.66 11.58 10.56
N ASP A 201 51.86 10.42 9.96
CA ASP A 201 53.14 9.70 10.00
C ASP A 201 54.26 10.53 9.35
N ALA A 202 54.02 11.14 8.18
CA ALA A 202 55.00 12.00 7.51
C ALA A 202 55.32 13.27 8.31
N LEU A 203 54.31 13.89 8.93
CA LEU A 203 54.50 15.09 9.76
C LEU A 203 55.29 14.77 11.02
N THR A 204 54.94 13.69 11.74
CA THR A 204 55.64 13.26 12.94
C THR A 204 57.08 12.83 12.63
N GLN A 205 57.30 12.14 11.52
CA GLN A 205 58.64 11.75 11.08
C GLN A 205 59.50 12.96 10.67
N SER A 206 58.91 13.95 9.98
CA SER A 206 59.64 15.15 9.57
C SER A 206 60.00 16.07 10.75
N ALA A 207 59.13 16.17 11.75
CA ALA A 207 59.40 16.91 12.98
C ALA A 207 60.47 16.24 13.86
N ALA A 208 60.55 14.91 13.85
CA ALA A 208 61.57 14.16 14.58
C ALA A 208 62.97 14.19 13.91
N THR A 209 63.06 14.65 12.65
CA THR A 209 64.32 14.72 11.88
C THR A 209 64.97 16.11 11.95
N ARG A 210 64.53 17.02 12.82
CA ARG A 210 65.15 18.32 13.12
C ARG A 210 65.59 18.40 14.57
#